data_AF-A0A349SXZ8-F1
#
_entry.id   AF-A0A349SXZ8-F1
#
_cell.length_a   1.000
_cell.length_b   1.000
_cell.length_c   1.000
_cell.angle_alpha   90.00
_cell.angle_beta   90.00
_cell.angle_gamma   90.00
#
_symmetry.space_group_name_H-M   'P 1'
#
loop_
_entity.id
_entity.type
_entity.pdbx_description
1 polymer ?
#
loop_
_entity_poly.entity_id
_entity_poly.type
_entity_poly.pdbx_seq_one_letter_code
_entity_poly.pdbx_strand_id
1 'polypeptide(L)'
;MDSLAVDTRNDRFILIVLGLSLVVSLGLAGWYSTWAEALVIGGLSFFGAFAVYQMMPGSLLSRMTNALALMMMVALHIHQAHGMIEMHFGVFVGLAFLFAYRDWRPLLLGAVLIALHHVSFNLLQEQGAPVWVFDNDRLGWNIVFIHAIYVVAETAALIWLAQITREEARVSQEVVRVAQQVHLDDRTMDLSVRCDAAGSGVLEGFNNMLAKIEQLVKDTKAVLTELVQVVQHSAESNRKLESLSRDKMGLSEQIAVAMDQLTQSVVSISENTQETSRNTDQAVSDNRLCLENVNLTQQSIRGLSGSLVGAGTKIETLAENCRAISAVVDVIQSIAEQTNLLALNAAIEAARAGEQGRGFAVVADEVRALASRTYDSTKEINNLIVNLQSGSEDAVGAMTGCQHKVKETERYSTEVVERLSEINTGLEGVNGMIQQIAAAVEEQSAVSRDVAENVNHIKQASQDVTSHSSDGLHEVQRAEQLVSELNGKLAGFRVG
;
A
#
# COMPACT_ATOMS: atom_id res chain seq x y z
N MET A 1 46.95 5.24 -41.19
CA MET A 1 47.67 5.31 -42.48
C MET A 1 49.04 4.69 -42.28
N ASP A 2 49.38 3.71 -43.09
CA ASP A 2 50.63 2.96 -42.97
C ASP A 2 51.85 3.88 -43.11
N SER A 3 52.88 3.71 -42.27
CA SER A 3 54.10 4.54 -42.33
C SER A 3 54.74 4.49 -43.72
N LEU A 4 54.65 3.33 -44.37
CA LEU A 4 55.11 3.10 -45.73
C LEU A 4 54.39 3.98 -46.77
N ALA A 5 53.10 4.25 -46.59
CA ALA A 5 52.32 5.08 -47.51
C ALA A 5 52.70 6.57 -47.41
N VAL A 6 53.04 7.03 -46.20
CA VAL A 6 53.53 8.40 -45.97
C VAL A 6 54.93 8.56 -46.57
N ASP A 7 55.84 7.62 -46.31
CA ASP A 7 57.19 7.65 -46.85
C ASP A 7 57.19 7.54 -48.40
N THR A 8 56.30 6.74 -48.99
CA THR A 8 56.13 6.66 -50.45
C THR A 8 55.65 7.99 -51.05
N ARG A 9 54.72 8.69 -50.38
CA ARG A 9 54.28 10.02 -50.79
C ARG A 9 55.44 11.03 -50.73
N ASN A 10 56.26 10.95 -49.69
CA ASN A 10 57.42 11.82 -49.53
C ASN A 10 58.51 11.54 -50.59
N ASP A 11 58.76 10.26 -50.92
CA ASP A 11 59.65 9.89 -52.04
C ASP A 11 59.20 10.52 -53.36
N ARG A 12 57.90 10.43 -53.66
CA ARG A 12 57.34 11.05 -54.87
C ARG A 12 57.54 12.57 -54.89
N PHE A 13 57.38 13.23 -53.75
CA PHE A 13 57.64 14.66 -53.62
C PHE A 13 59.11 15.01 -53.92
N ILE A 14 60.06 14.26 -53.34
CA ILE A 14 61.49 14.51 -53.58
C ILE A 14 61.89 14.18 -55.01
N LEU A 15 61.29 13.17 -55.65
CA LEU A 15 61.52 12.90 -57.08
C LEU A 15 61.03 14.02 -57.99
N ILE A 16 59.90 14.66 -57.65
CA ILE A 16 59.43 15.85 -58.38
C ILE A 16 60.45 16.98 -58.23
N VAL A 17 60.96 17.21 -57.01
CA VAL A 17 62.02 18.19 -56.74
C VAL A 17 63.30 17.86 -57.53
N LEU A 18 63.72 16.60 -57.55
CA LEU A 18 64.89 16.13 -58.31
C LEU A 18 64.72 16.33 -59.81
N GLY A 19 63.53 16.07 -60.35
CA GLY A 19 63.23 16.30 -61.77
C GLY A 19 63.29 17.78 -62.13
N LEU A 20 62.74 18.67 -61.29
CA LEU A 20 62.88 20.12 -61.46
C LEU A 20 64.35 20.56 -61.35
N SER A 21 65.10 19.96 -60.43
CA SER A 21 66.52 20.22 -60.25
C SER A 21 67.33 19.80 -61.49
N LEU A 22 67.03 18.64 -62.10
CA LEU A 22 67.63 18.22 -63.37
C LEU A 22 67.34 19.22 -64.50
N VAL A 23 66.12 19.79 -64.58
CA VAL A 23 65.80 20.82 -65.57
C VAL A 23 66.67 22.07 -65.37
N VAL A 24 66.92 22.48 -64.12
CA VAL A 24 67.85 23.57 -63.81
C VAL A 24 69.27 23.24 -64.27
N SER A 25 69.75 22.02 -64.01
CA SER A 25 71.07 21.56 -64.46
C SER A 25 71.23 21.59 -65.98
N LEU A 26 70.19 21.19 -66.73
CA LEU A 26 70.16 21.29 -68.20
C LEU A 26 70.17 22.74 -68.68
N GLY A 27 69.48 23.65 -67.97
CA GLY A 27 69.53 25.09 -68.25
C GLY A 27 70.93 25.66 -68.05
N LEU A 28 71.59 25.31 -66.93
CA LEU A 28 72.98 25.71 -66.66
C LEU A 28 73.97 25.16 -67.70
N ALA A 29 73.77 23.92 -68.17
CA ALA A 29 74.58 23.34 -69.24
C ALA A 29 74.52 24.17 -70.54
N GLY A 30 73.35 24.74 -70.87
CA GLY A 30 73.20 25.64 -72.00
C GLY A 30 74.00 26.93 -71.86
N TRP A 31 74.09 27.50 -70.65
CA TRP A 31 74.84 28.73 -70.39
C TRP A 31 76.35 28.53 -70.27
N TYR A 32 76.77 27.46 -69.58
CA TYR A 32 78.16 27.22 -69.21
C TYR A 32 78.86 26.13 -70.05
N SER A 33 78.16 25.59 -71.06
CA SER A 33 78.65 24.49 -71.92
C SER A 33 78.99 23.19 -71.18
N THR A 34 78.32 22.91 -70.06
CA THR A 34 78.52 21.72 -69.19
C THR A 34 77.51 20.60 -69.45
N TRP A 35 77.33 20.26 -70.73
CA TRP A 35 76.35 19.24 -71.16
C TRP A 35 76.70 17.82 -70.71
N ALA A 36 77.99 17.50 -70.64
CA ALA A 36 78.45 16.18 -70.21
C ALA A 36 78.13 15.96 -68.72
N GLU A 37 78.38 16.97 -67.89
CA GLU A 37 78.13 16.94 -66.45
C GLU A 37 76.62 16.83 -66.16
N ALA A 38 75.79 17.61 -66.86
CA ALA A 38 74.32 17.54 -66.72
C ALA A 38 73.74 16.17 -67.10
N LEU A 39 74.15 15.61 -68.24
CA LEU A 39 73.61 14.34 -68.72
C LEU A 39 74.13 13.15 -67.93
N VAL A 40 75.41 13.15 -67.56
CA VAL A 40 76.01 12.03 -66.83
C VAL A 40 75.69 12.14 -65.35
N ILE A 41 76.11 13.19 -64.66
CA ILE A 41 75.94 13.30 -63.20
C ILE A 41 74.49 13.60 -62.86
N GLY A 42 73.86 14.56 -63.54
CA GLY A 42 72.46 14.91 -63.32
C GLY A 42 71.52 13.77 -63.72
N GLY A 43 71.73 13.19 -64.91
CA GLY A 43 70.95 12.05 -65.39
C GLY A 43 71.08 10.82 -64.49
N LEU A 44 72.30 10.41 -64.11
CA LEU A 44 72.50 9.27 -63.20
C LEU A 44 71.88 9.52 -61.82
N SER A 45 71.97 10.74 -61.29
CA SER A 45 71.37 11.09 -60.00
C SER A 45 69.85 10.96 -60.03
N PHE A 46 69.19 11.50 -61.07
CA PHE A 46 67.74 11.41 -61.21
C PHE A 46 67.26 9.98 -61.52
N PHE A 47 67.80 9.35 -62.56
CA PHE A 47 67.34 8.03 -62.98
C PHE A 47 67.74 6.93 -61.97
N GLY A 48 68.87 7.08 -61.28
CA GLY A 48 69.26 6.21 -60.18
C GLY A 48 68.28 6.29 -59.02
N ALA A 49 67.94 7.51 -58.57
CA ALA A 49 66.92 7.72 -57.55
C ALA A 49 65.54 7.19 -57.97
N PHE A 50 65.12 7.47 -59.22
CA PHE A 50 63.86 7.00 -59.78
C PHE A 50 63.78 5.46 -59.84
N ALA A 51 64.86 4.79 -60.25
CA ALA A 51 64.92 3.33 -60.30
C ALA A 51 64.78 2.72 -58.90
N VAL A 52 65.50 3.25 -57.90
CA VAL A 52 65.40 2.77 -56.51
C VAL A 52 63.99 2.99 -55.95
N TYR A 53 63.36 4.14 -56.23
CA TYR A 53 61.97 4.40 -55.84
C TYR A 53 60.99 3.40 -56.45
N GLN A 54 61.13 3.05 -57.74
CA GLN A 54 60.24 2.09 -58.39
C GLN A 54 60.39 0.67 -57.81
N MET A 55 61.58 0.31 -57.36
CA MET A 55 61.84 -1.01 -56.78
C MET A 55 61.43 -1.10 -55.30
N MET A 56 61.69 -0.05 -54.52
CA MET A 56 61.54 -0.07 -53.06
C MET A 56 60.94 1.25 -52.52
N PRO A 57 59.72 1.63 -52.94
CA PRO A 57 59.11 2.89 -52.54
C PRO A 57 58.88 2.96 -51.02
N GLY A 58 59.15 4.12 -50.43
CA GLY A 58 59.03 4.38 -49.00
C GLY A 58 60.08 3.68 -48.12
N SER A 59 61.00 2.90 -48.70
CA SER A 59 62.05 2.22 -47.95
C SER A 59 63.14 3.19 -47.47
N LEU A 60 63.88 2.79 -46.43
CA LEU A 60 65.06 3.57 -46.01
C LEU A 60 66.05 3.76 -47.15
N LEU A 61 66.25 2.74 -48.00
CA LEU A 61 67.17 2.81 -49.13
C LEU A 61 66.72 3.88 -50.13
N SER A 62 65.44 3.93 -50.48
CA SER A 62 64.88 4.98 -51.35
C SER A 62 65.12 6.37 -50.78
N ARG A 63 64.87 6.57 -49.48
CA ARG A 63 65.09 7.86 -48.80
C ARG A 63 66.56 8.28 -48.78
N MET A 64 67.49 7.34 -48.53
CA MET A 64 68.93 7.62 -48.59
C MET A 64 69.37 7.96 -50.00
N THR A 65 68.93 7.20 -51.01
CA THR A 65 69.27 7.45 -52.42
C THR A 65 68.72 8.80 -52.88
N ASN A 66 67.48 9.15 -52.52
CA ASN A 66 66.88 10.44 -52.82
C ASN A 66 67.66 11.60 -52.17
N ALA A 67 68.14 11.43 -50.93
CA ALA A 67 68.99 12.42 -50.26
C ALA A 67 70.35 12.60 -50.96
N LEU A 68 71.00 11.50 -51.33
CA LEU A 68 72.26 11.54 -52.06
C LEU A 68 72.08 12.19 -53.43
N ALA A 69 71.10 11.74 -54.21
CA ALA A 69 70.81 12.31 -55.52
C ALA A 69 70.51 13.81 -55.46
N LEU A 70 69.79 14.26 -54.42
CA LEU A 70 69.45 15.67 -54.26
C LEU A 70 70.68 16.51 -53.95
N MET A 71 71.52 16.07 -53.02
CA MET A 71 72.77 16.76 -52.71
C MET A 71 73.78 16.70 -53.85
N MET A 72 73.82 15.60 -54.60
CA MET A 72 74.64 15.50 -55.82
C MET A 72 74.16 16.49 -56.89
N MET A 73 72.86 16.69 -57.03
CA MET A 73 72.32 17.69 -57.97
C MET A 73 72.64 19.12 -57.54
N VAL A 74 72.57 19.40 -56.23
CA VAL A 74 72.99 20.70 -55.68
C VAL A 74 74.50 20.93 -55.89
N ALA A 75 75.33 19.92 -55.61
CA ALA A 75 76.76 19.98 -55.88
C ALA A 75 77.06 20.21 -57.37
N LEU A 76 76.34 19.51 -58.26
CA LEU A 76 76.44 19.68 -59.71
C LEU A 76 76.07 21.11 -60.12
N HIS A 77 75.01 21.67 -59.57
CA HIS A 77 74.63 23.06 -59.84
C HIS A 77 75.68 24.07 -59.43
N ILE A 78 76.29 23.90 -58.25
CA ILE A 78 77.41 24.74 -57.78
C ILE A 78 78.57 24.63 -58.77
N HIS A 79 78.91 23.40 -59.19
CA HIS A 79 79.99 23.14 -60.12
C HIS A 79 79.75 23.72 -61.52
N GLN A 80 78.58 23.48 -62.13
CA GLN A 80 78.23 24.00 -63.47
C GLN A 80 78.22 25.53 -63.51
N ALA A 81 77.82 26.14 -62.39
CA ALA A 81 77.80 27.58 -62.20
C ALA A 81 79.17 28.17 -61.80
N HIS A 82 80.26 27.41 -61.91
CA HIS A 82 81.61 27.86 -61.57
C HIS A 82 81.73 28.42 -60.13
N GLY A 83 80.96 27.87 -59.18
CA GLY A 83 81.03 28.24 -57.77
C GLY A 83 80.26 29.49 -57.36
N MET A 84 79.27 29.95 -58.15
CA MET A 84 78.39 31.07 -57.77
C MET A 84 77.73 30.85 -56.38
N ILE A 85 77.72 31.88 -55.54
CA ILE A 85 77.18 31.81 -54.17
C ILE A 85 75.69 31.52 -54.16
N GLU A 86 74.94 32.07 -55.11
CA GLU A 86 73.49 31.85 -55.20
C GLU A 86 73.14 30.37 -55.33
N MET A 87 74.01 29.58 -55.98
CA MET A 87 73.81 28.13 -56.13
C MET A 87 74.04 27.36 -54.82
N HIS A 88 74.79 27.93 -53.87
CA HIS A 88 75.00 27.35 -52.55
C HIS A 88 73.74 27.41 -51.68
N PHE A 89 72.80 28.33 -51.94
CA PHE A 89 71.49 28.31 -51.30
C PHE A 89 70.72 27.01 -51.57
N GLY A 90 71.06 26.31 -52.66
CA GLY A 90 70.53 24.99 -52.97
C GLY A 90 70.81 23.94 -51.88
N VAL A 91 71.87 24.11 -51.06
CA VAL A 91 72.19 23.20 -49.95
C VAL A 91 71.12 23.30 -48.85
N PHE A 92 70.82 24.52 -48.41
CA PHE A 92 69.80 24.79 -47.39
C PHE A 92 68.41 24.35 -47.89
N VAL A 93 68.06 24.73 -49.12
CA VAL A 93 66.79 24.32 -49.75
C VAL A 93 66.69 22.80 -49.87
N GLY A 94 67.77 22.13 -50.27
CA GLY A 94 67.81 20.68 -50.40
C GLY A 94 67.66 19.97 -49.05
N LEU A 95 68.38 20.39 -48.01
CA LEU A 95 68.25 19.85 -46.65
C LEU A 95 66.83 20.11 -46.09
N ALA A 96 66.28 21.29 -46.32
CA ALA A 96 64.90 21.61 -45.95
C ALA A 96 63.87 20.74 -46.67
N PHE A 97 64.09 20.33 -47.93
CA PHE A 97 63.20 19.35 -48.57
C PHE A 97 63.34 17.96 -47.95
N LEU A 98 64.54 17.53 -47.59
CA LEU A 98 64.76 16.22 -46.94
C LEU A 98 64.09 16.12 -45.56
N PHE A 99 63.80 17.24 -44.91
CA PHE A 99 62.96 17.28 -43.71
C PHE A 99 61.57 16.65 -43.93
N ALA A 100 61.04 16.60 -45.17
CA ALA A 100 59.76 15.96 -45.47
C ALA A 100 59.69 14.50 -45.00
N TYR A 101 60.82 13.78 -44.96
CA TYR A 101 60.89 12.41 -44.46
C TYR A 101 60.74 12.29 -42.95
N ARG A 102 60.93 13.38 -42.18
CA ARG A 102 60.93 13.39 -40.71
C ARG A 102 61.84 12.29 -40.14
N ASP A 103 62.94 12.01 -40.85
CA ASP A 103 63.97 11.07 -40.46
C ASP A 103 65.30 11.82 -40.44
N TRP A 104 66.13 11.58 -39.43
CA TRP A 104 67.41 12.25 -39.28
C TRP A 104 68.47 11.69 -40.24
N ARG A 105 68.29 10.45 -40.70
CA ARG A 105 69.28 9.73 -41.52
C ARG A 105 69.51 10.38 -42.90
N PRO A 106 68.46 10.72 -43.70
CA PRO A 106 68.66 11.39 -44.99
C PRO A 106 69.26 12.79 -44.83
N LEU A 107 68.87 13.52 -43.78
CA LEU A 107 69.41 14.85 -43.46
C LEU A 107 70.91 14.78 -43.18
N LEU A 108 71.33 13.89 -42.28
CA LEU A 108 72.75 13.73 -41.94
C LEU A 108 73.56 13.25 -43.15
N LEU A 109 73.04 12.27 -43.89
CA LEU A 109 73.71 11.74 -45.08
C LEU A 109 73.92 12.83 -46.14
N GLY A 110 72.90 13.66 -46.37
CA GLY A 110 73.00 14.78 -47.29
C GLY A 110 74.03 15.83 -46.84
N ALA A 111 74.00 16.21 -45.56
CA ALA A 111 74.96 17.14 -44.97
C ALA A 111 76.41 16.64 -45.05
N VAL A 112 76.63 15.33 -44.81
CA VAL A 112 77.96 14.71 -44.94
C VAL A 112 78.43 14.73 -46.40
N LEU A 113 77.56 14.38 -47.35
CA LEU A 113 77.91 14.39 -48.78
C LEU A 113 78.33 15.79 -49.25
N ILE A 114 77.55 16.82 -48.89
CA ILE A 114 77.85 18.18 -49.33
C ILE A 114 79.10 18.75 -48.62
N ALA A 115 79.36 18.37 -47.37
CA ALA A 115 80.59 18.72 -46.66
C ALA A 115 81.82 18.06 -47.34
N LEU A 116 81.73 16.79 -47.70
CA LEU A 116 82.77 16.08 -48.44
C LEU A 116 83.00 16.73 -49.81
N HIS A 117 81.94 17.10 -50.52
CA HIS A 117 82.04 17.85 -51.77
C HIS A 117 82.80 19.16 -51.58
N HIS A 118 82.42 19.99 -50.61
CA HIS A 118 83.06 21.30 -50.42
C HIS A 118 84.53 21.19 -50.02
N VAL A 119 84.88 20.24 -49.15
CA VAL A 119 86.28 20.01 -48.75
C VAL A 119 87.11 19.47 -49.91
N SER A 120 86.60 18.45 -50.62
CA SER A 120 87.34 17.81 -51.71
C SER A 120 87.48 18.72 -52.93
N PHE A 121 86.42 19.42 -53.34
CA PHE A 121 86.45 20.32 -54.47
C PHE A 121 87.28 21.58 -54.17
N ASN A 122 87.28 22.09 -52.92
CA ASN A 122 88.18 23.20 -52.56
C ASN A 122 89.65 22.78 -52.72
N LEU A 123 90.02 21.60 -52.20
CA LEU A 123 91.37 21.08 -52.30
C LEU A 123 91.81 20.79 -53.74
N LEU A 124 90.91 20.23 -54.56
CA LEU A 124 91.19 19.95 -55.97
C LEU A 124 91.25 21.24 -56.81
N GLN A 125 90.37 22.21 -56.56
CA GLN A 125 90.36 23.50 -57.24
C GLN A 125 91.61 24.34 -56.88
N GLU A 126 92.06 24.31 -55.62
CA GLU A 126 93.35 24.90 -55.19
C GLU A 126 94.56 24.29 -55.92
N GLN A 127 94.49 23.01 -56.29
CA GLN A 127 95.53 22.30 -57.06
C GLN A 127 95.42 22.52 -58.58
N GLY A 128 94.47 23.34 -59.04
CA GLY A 128 94.26 23.64 -60.46
C GLY A 128 93.50 22.57 -61.23
N ALA A 129 92.83 21.63 -60.56
CA ALA A 129 91.91 20.71 -61.22
C ALA A 129 90.69 21.49 -61.76
N PRO A 130 90.10 21.10 -62.90
CA PRO A 130 88.94 21.76 -63.50
C PRO A 130 87.64 21.39 -62.77
N VAL A 131 87.60 21.64 -61.46
CA VAL A 131 86.42 21.50 -60.60
C VAL A 131 86.17 22.83 -59.90
N TRP A 132 84.89 23.10 -59.63
CA TRP A 132 84.46 24.39 -59.09
C TRP A 132 83.56 24.14 -57.89
N VAL A 133 83.98 24.66 -56.73
CA VAL A 133 83.12 24.83 -55.56
C VAL A 133 82.90 26.32 -55.27
N PHE A 134 83.91 27.16 -55.45
CA PHE A 134 83.82 28.62 -55.26
C PHE A 134 84.30 29.35 -56.50
N ASP A 135 83.87 30.61 -56.67
CA ASP A 135 84.49 31.52 -57.63
C ASP A 135 85.96 31.80 -57.26
N ASN A 136 86.76 32.28 -58.22
CA ASN A 136 88.19 32.49 -58.00
C ASN A 136 88.51 33.57 -56.94
N ASP A 137 87.58 34.49 -56.66
CA ASP A 137 87.76 35.55 -55.67
C ASP A 137 87.53 35.03 -54.23
N ARG A 138 86.87 33.89 -54.10
CA ARG A 138 86.42 33.30 -52.83
C ARG A 138 87.02 31.91 -52.58
N LEU A 139 87.93 31.45 -53.42
CA LEU A 139 88.61 30.18 -53.20
C LEU A 139 89.46 30.24 -51.93
N GLY A 140 89.10 29.43 -50.94
CA GLY A 140 89.88 29.30 -49.71
C GLY A 140 89.13 28.68 -48.53
N TRP A 141 89.92 28.15 -47.60
CA TRP A 141 89.43 27.43 -46.41
C TRP A 141 88.51 28.22 -45.50
N ASN A 142 88.65 29.55 -45.43
CA ASN A 142 87.80 30.41 -44.59
C ASN A 142 86.32 30.27 -44.95
N ILE A 143 86.01 30.20 -46.25
CA ILE A 143 84.62 30.10 -46.75
C ILE A 143 84.09 28.68 -46.57
N VAL A 144 84.93 27.65 -46.71
CA VAL A 144 84.58 26.27 -46.35
C VAL A 144 84.16 26.17 -44.88
N PHE A 145 84.91 26.78 -43.96
CA PHE A 145 84.58 26.77 -42.53
C PHE A 145 83.26 27.47 -42.23
N ILE A 146 83.00 28.62 -42.85
CA ILE A 146 81.72 29.33 -42.69
C ILE A 146 80.55 28.46 -43.17
N HIS A 147 80.65 27.87 -44.37
CA HIS A 147 79.61 26.96 -44.88
C HIS A 147 79.43 25.74 -43.98
N ALA A 148 80.52 25.15 -43.47
CA ALA A 148 80.46 24.01 -42.57
C ALA A 148 79.69 24.35 -41.27
N ILE A 149 79.94 25.53 -40.68
CA ILE A 149 79.20 25.97 -39.48
C ILE A 149 77.70 26.08 -39.77
N TYR A 150 77.31 26.72 -40.87
CA TYR A 150 75.90 26.89 -41.21
C TYR A 150 75.21 25.56 -41.53
N VAL A 151 75.86 24.66 -42.29
CA VAL A 151 75.30 23.34 -42.61
C VAL A 151 75.15 22.49 -41.36
N VAL A 152 76.12 22.51 -40.44
CA VAL A 152 76.02 21.79 -39.16
C VAL A 152 74.88 22.34 -38.31
N ALA A 153 74.77 23.67 -38.18
CA ALA A 153 73.73 24.32 -37.40
C ALA A 153 72.32 24.04 -37.96
N GLU A 154 72.13 24.18 -39.27
CA GLU A 154 70.86 23.86 -39.94
C GLU A 154 70.51 22.37 -39.78
N THR A 155 71.46 21.48 -40.07
CA THR A 155 71.23 20.03 -39.98
C THR A 155 70.83 19.62 -38.56
N ALA A 156 71.48 20.17 -37.53
CA ALA A 156 71.11 19.92 -36.14
C ALA A 156 69.68 20.39 -35.82
N ALA A 157 69.30 21.59 -36.28
CA ALA A 157 67.94 22.12 -36.10
C ALA A 157 66.88 21.27 -36.82
N LEU A 158 67.14 20.87 -38.07
CA LEU A 158 66.23 20.04 -38.85
C LEU A 158 66.10 18.62 -38.27
N ILE A 159 67.19 18.04 -37.74
CA ILE A 159 67.15 16.74 -37.06
C ILE A 159 66.28 16.82 -35.80
N TRP A 160 66.43 17.86 -34.98
CA TRP A 160 65.62 18.06 -33.79
C TRP A 160 64.13 18.21 -34.12
N LEU A 161 63.79 19.06 -35.10
CA LEU A 161 62.41 19.21 -35.59
C LEU A 161 61.85 17.91 -36.19
N ALA A 162 62.69 17.12 -36.88
CA ALA A 162 62.27 15.87 -37.51
C ALA A 162 61.89 14.82 -36.46
N GLN A 163 62.62 14.77 -35.35
CA GLN A 163 62.32 13.87 -34.23
C GLN A 163 61.01 14.23 -33.52
N ILE A 164 60.79 15.52 -33.24
CA ILE A 164 59.54 16.00 -32.60
C ILE A 164 58.33 15.70 -33.50
N THR A 165 58.38 16.10 -34.76
CA THR A 165 57.25 15.91 -35.70
C THR A 165 56.98 14.45 -36.01
N ARG A 166 57.97 13.56 -35.88
CA ARG A 166 57.80 12.11 -35.98
C ARG A 166 57.02 11.55 -34.79
N GLU A 167 57.33 11.99 -33.57
CA GLU A 167 56.63 11.54 -32.37
C GLU A 167 55.18 12.07 -32.32
N GLU A 168 54.97 13.34 -32.66
CA GLU A 168 53.62 13.92 -32.78
C GLU A 168 52.77 13.18 -33.82
N ALA A 169 53.37 12.82 -34.96
CA ALA A 169 52.68 12.04 -35.99
C ALA A 169 52.32 10.62 -35.51
N ARG A 170 53.19 9.97 -34.73
CA ARG A 170 52.92 8.65 -34.13
C ARG A 170 51.74 8.73 -33.17
N VAL A 171 51.77 9.68 -32.22
CA VAL A 171 50.69 9.90 -31.25
C VAL A 171 49.36 10.17 -31.97
N SER A 172 49.37 11.06 -32.98
CA SER A 172 48.17 11.38 -33.76
C SER A 172 47.62 10.15 -34.49
N GLN A 173 48.47 9.33 -35.11
CA GLN A 173 48.05 8.12 -35.81
C GLN A 173 47.45 7.08 -34.86
N GLU A 174 48.01 6.93 -33.66
CA GLU A 174 47.51 5.98 -32.68
C GLU A 174 46.14 6.38 -32.13
N VAL A 175 45.91 7.67 -31.84
CA VAL A 175 44.59 8.19 -31.46
C VAL A 175 43.56 7.93 -32.56
N VAL A 176 43.89 8.22 -33.83
CA VAL A 176 42.98 7.96 -34.95
C VAL A 176 42.67 6.47 -35.10
N ARG A 177 43.69 5.62 -34.98
CA ARG A 177 43.54 4.17 -35.07
C ARG A 177 42.59 3.64 -33.99
N VAL A 178 42.83 4.01 -32.74
CA VAL A 178 41.98 3.55 -31.63
C VAL A 178 40.60 4.16 -31.71
N ALA A 179 40.44 5.43 -32.10
CA ALA A 179 39.13 6.03 -32.31
C ALA A 179 38.31 5.27 -33.38
N GLN A 180 38.95 4.81 -34.47
CA GLN A 180 38.32 3.96 -35.48
C GLN A 180 37.99 2.56 -34.97
N GLN A 181 38.77 2.01 -34.03
CA GLN A 181 38.49 0.69 -33.45
C GLN A 181 37.41 0.75 -32.37
N VAL A 182 37.34 1.85 -31.62
CA VAL A 182 36.26 2.13 -30.66
C VAL A 182 34.94 2.22 -31.40
N HIS A 183 34.90 2.73 -32.62
CA HIS A 183 33.71 2.78 -33.47
C HIS A 183 33.62 1.54 -34.38
N LEU A 184 32.84 0.52 -33.99
CA LEU A 184 32.68 -0.69 -34.80
C LEU A 184 31.63 -0.52 -35.92
N ASP A 185 30.53 0.19 -35.63
CA ASP A 185 29.42 0.51 -36.55
C ASP A 185 28.60 1.66 -35.95
N ASP A 186 27.63 2.24 -36.68
CA ASP A 186 26.78 3.38 -36.28
C ASP A 186 26.11 3.22 -34.90
N ARG A 187 25.94 1.97 -34.45
CA ARG A 187 25.27 1.63 -33.18
C ARG A 187 26.15 0.90 -32.18
N THR A 188 27.41 0.60 -32.51
CA THR A 188 28.26 -0.21 -31.65
C THR A 188 29.59 0.44 -31.35
N MET A 189 29.89 0.55 -30.06
CA MET A 189 31.17 1.06 -29.58
C MET A 189 31.88 0.04 -28.71
N ASP A 190 33.17 -0.18 -28.98
CA ASP A 190 34.04 -1.02 -28.16
C ASP A 190 34.93 -0.15 -27.28
N LEU A 191 34.52 -0.03 -26.02
CA LEU A 191 35.24 0.74 -25.01
C LEU A 191 36.35 -0.07 -24.34
N SER A 192 36.62 -1.31 -24.74
CA SER A 192 37.74 -2.11 -24.21
C SER A 192 39.08 -1.82 -24.90
N VAL A 193 39.04 -1.17 -26.07
CA VAL A 193 40.22 -0.85 -26.87
C VAL A 193 41.07 0.24 -26.20
N ARG A 194 42.41 0.14 -26.30
CA ARG A 194 43.36 1.09 -25.70
C ARG A 194 44.50 1.42 -26.68
N CYS A 195 45.02 2.64 -26.58
CA CYS A 195 46.24 3.06 -27.26
C CYS A 195 47.47 2.44 -26.62
N ASP A 196 48.50 2.15 -27.43
CA ASP A 196 49.86 1.93 -26.92
C ASP A 196 50.45 3.27 -26.43
N ALA A 197 50.36 3.51 -25.12
CA ALA A 197 50.69 4.78 -24.50
C ALA A 197 52.19 4.97 -24.20
N ALA A 198 53.07 4.05 -24.64
CA ALA A 198 54.48 4.05 -24.29
C ALA A 198 55.17 5.40 -24.60
N GLY A 199 55.40 6.21 -23.55
CA GLY A 199 56.14 7.47 -23.61
C GLY A 199 55.32 8.74 -23.94
N SER A 200 53.99 8.66 -24.03
CA SER A 200 53.14 9.80 -24.38
C SER A 200 52.01 10.06 -23.38
N GLY A 201 52.10 11.14 -22.61
CA GLY A 201 51.06 11.56 -21.66
C GLY A 201 49.70 11.87 -22.31
N VAL A 202 49.67 12.19 -23.61
CA VAL A 202 48.42 12.39 -24.37
C VAL A 202 47.69 11.05 -24.56
N LEU A 203 48.43 9.99 -24.92
CA LEU A 203 47.85 8.65 -25.10
C LEU A 203 47.40 8.06 -23.76
N GLU A 204 48.13 8.29 -22.68
CA GLU A 204 47.70 7.94 -21.32
C GLU A 204 46.41 8.68 -20.93
N GLY A 205 46.33 9.98 -21.19
CA GLY A 205 45.12 10.78 -20.95
C GLY A 205 43.91 10.27 -21.74
N PHE A 206 44.10 9.87 -22.99
CA PHE A 206 43.06 9.28 -23.83
C PHE A 206 42.59 7.92 -23.30
N ASN A 207 43.52 7.04 -22.90
CA ASN A 207 43.18 5.75 -22.26
C ASN A 207 42.40 5.95 -20.95
N ASN A 208 42.78 6.94 -20.13
CA ASN A 208 42.06 7.29 -18.91
C ASN A 208 40.63 7.80 -19.19
N MET A 209 40.45 8.57 -20.26
CA MET A 209 39.11 8.99 -20.72
C MET A 209 38.25 7.79 -21.13
N LEU A 210 38.79 6.87 -21.95
CA LEU A 210 38.08 5.66 -22.35
C LEU A 210 37.70 4.79 -21.14
N ALA A 211 38.61 4.61 -20.20
CA ALA A 211 38.35 3.86 -18.96
C ALA A 211 37.23 4.49 -18.11
N LYS A 212 37.17 5.83 -18.02
CA LYS A 212 36.08 6.52 -17.31
C LYS A 212 34.73 6.33 -18.01
N ILE A 213 34.69 6.41 -19.34
CA ILE A 213 33.46 6.16 -20.11
C ILE A 213 33.02 4.70 -19.95
N GLU A 214 33.95 3.75 -20.01
CA GLU A 214 33.67 2.33 -19.79
C GLU A 214 33.06 2.08 -18.41
N GLN A 215 33.64 2.66 -17.36
CA GLN A 215 33.11 2.53 -16.00
C GLN A 215 31.71 3.14 -15.88
N LEU A 216 31.47 4.33 -16.44
CA LEU A 216 30.14 4.94 -16.45
C LEU A 216 29.10 4.06 -17.15
N VAL A 217 29.46 3.40 -18.26
CA VAL A 217 28.56 2.45 -18.95
C VAL A 217 28.30 1.21 -18.09
N LYS A 218 29.32 0.66 -17.41
CA LYS A 218 29.18 -0.48 -16.48
C LYS A 218 28.24 -0.12 -15.32
N ASP A 219 28.46 1.02 -14.67
CA ASP A 219 27.65 1.49 -13.56
C ASP A 219 26.20 1.73 -14.00
N THR A 220 26.00 2.33 -15.17
CA THR A 220 24.65 2.56 -15.72
C THR A 220 23.92 1.24 -16.01
N LYS A 221 24.62 0.22 -16.55
CA LYS A 221 24.04 -1.11 -16.77
C LYS A 221 23.65 -1.80 -15.45
N ALA A 222 24.46 -1.65 -14.40
CA ALA A 222 24.15 -2.17 -13.07
C ALA A 222 22.89 -1.52 -12.48
N VAL A 223 22.82 -0.18 -12.49
CA VAL A 223 21.65 0.58 -12.04
C VAL A 223 20.40 0.21 -12.84
N LEU A 224 20.53 -0.01 -14.16
CA LEU A 224 19.41 -0.41 -15.00
C LEU A 224 18.87 -1.80 -14.63
N THR A 225 19.75 -2.73 -14.25
CA THR A 225 19.35 -4.08 -13.81
C THR A 225 18.57 -4.01 -12.49
N GLU A 226 19.00 -3.17 -11.55
CA GLU A 226 18.27 -2.91 -10.31
C GLU A 226 16.92 -2.24 -10.59
N LEU A 227 16.88 -1.27 -11.51
CA LEU A 227 15.64 -0.59 -11.89
C LEU A 227 14.60 -1.55 -12.49
N VAL A 228 15.02 -2.54 -13.29
CA VAL A 228 14.13 -3.61 -13.78
C VAL A 228 13.45 -4.33 -12.61
N GLN A 229 14.21 -4.70 -11.58
CA GLN A 229 13.67 -5.41 -10.41
C GLN A 229 12.69 -4.54 -9.62
N VAL A 230 13.00 -3.26 -9.44
CA VAL A 230 12.11 -2.29 -8.77
C VAL A 230 10.79 -2.14 -9.53
N VAL A 231 10.84 -2.01 -10.86
CA VAL A 231 9.65 -1.88 -11.71
C VAL A 231 8.79 -3.14 -11.64
N GLN A 232 9.38 -4.33 -11.70
CA GLN A 232 8.66 -5.60 -11.54
C GLN A 232 8.00 -5.73 -10.17
N HIS A 233 8.73 -5.40 -9.10
CA HIS A 233 8.19 -5.43 -7.75
C HIS A 233 7.04 -4.43 -7.57
N SER A 234 7.16 -3.23 -8.15
CA SER A 234 6.09 -2.23 -8.15
C SER A 234 4.85 -2.72 -8.90
N ALA A 235 5.01 -3.44 -10.01
CA ALA A 235 3.91 -4.05 -10.76
C ALA A 235 3.14 -5.07 -9.91
N GLU A 236 3.87 -5.97 -9.24
CA GLU A 236 3.28 -6.97 -8.34
C GLU A 236 2.57 -6.33 -7.15
N SER A 237 3.19 -5.30 -6.55
CA SER A 237 2.61 -4.56 -5.43
C SER A 237 1.30 -3.89 -5.82
N ASN A 238 1.23 -3.22 -6.97
CA ASN A 238 -0.01 -2.59 -7.45
C ASN A 238 -1.11 -3.62 -7.73
N ARG A 239 -0.81 -4.76 -8.37
CA ARG A 239 -1.79 -5.84 -8.58
C ARG A 239 -2.31 -6.41 -7.25
N LYS A 240 -1.42 -6.56 -6.26
CA LYS A 240 -1.79 -7.05 -4.93
C LYS A 240 -2.68 -6.06 -4.20
N LEU A 241 -2.38 -4.75 -4.27
CA LEU A 241 -3.22 -3.70 -3.71
C LEU A 241 -4.61 -3.69 -4.36
N GLU A 242 -4.68 -3.80 -5.68
CA GLU A 242 -5.94 -3.85 -6.41
C GLU A 242 -6.81 -5.04 -5.97
N SER A 243 -6.22 -6.24 -5.88
CA SER A 243 -6.93 -7.44 -5.39
C SER A 243 -7.42 -7.27 -3.95
N LEU A 244 -6.54 -6.81 -3.05
CA LEU A 244 -6.89 -6.60 -1.66
C LEU A 244 -8.03 -5.57 -1.51
N SER A 245 -8.00 -4.53 -2.34
CA SER A 245 -9.02 -3.49 -2.31
C SER A 245 -10.39 -4.03 -2.76
N ARG A 246 -10.42 -4.85 -3.83
CA ARG A 246 -11.65 -5.52 -4.26
C ARG A 246 -12.21 -6.46 -3.18
N ASP A 247 -11.35 -7.20 -2.48
CA ASP A 247 -11.77 -8.05 -1.36
C ASP A 247 -12.38 -7.19 -0.23
N LYS A 248 -11.75 -6.06 0.11
CA LYS A 248 -12.27 -5.12 1.13
C LYS A 248 -13.60 -4.50 0.73
N MET A 249 -13.81 -4.18 -0.55
CA MET A 249 -15.12 -3.75 -1.03
C MET A 249 -16.17 -4.84 -0.85
N GLY A 250 -15.85 -6.10 -1.18
CA GLY A 250 -16.74 -7.24 -0.97
C GLY A 250 -17.11 -7.45 0.50
N LEU A 251 -16.13 -7.38 1.41
CA LEU A 251 -16.38 -7.42 2.85
C LEU A 251 -17.25 -6.25 3.32
N SER A 252 -17.01 -5.04 2.80
CA SER A 252 -17.80 -3.85 3.15
C SER A 252 -19.26 -4.02 2.74
N GLU A 253 -19.52 -4.59 1.56
CA GLU A 253 -20.87 -4.93 1.08
C GLU A 253 -21.57 -5.90 2.04
N GLN A 254 -20.87 -6.95 2.49
CA GLN A 254 -21.40 -7.93 3.44
C GLN A 254 -21.72 -7.29 4.81
N ILE A 255 -20.84 -6.42 5.31
CA ILE A 255 -21.08 -5.70 6.56
C ILE A 255 -22.27 -4.75 6.40
N ALA A 256 -22.41 -4.07 5.27
CA ALA A 256 -23.56 -3.20 5.02
C ALA A 256 -24.89 -3.97 5.08
N VAL A 257 -24.96 -5.16 4.48
CA VAL A 257 -26.13 -6.04 4.57
C VAL A 257 -26.39 -6.47 6.02
N ALA A 258 -25.36 -6.83 6.76
CA ALA A 258 -25.49 -7.19 8.18
C ALA A 258 -26.00 -6.01 9.03
N MET A 259 -25.56 -4.79 8.74
CA MET A 259 -26.03 -3.58 9.44
C MET A 259 -27.49 -3.26 9.12
N ASP A 260 -27.95 -3.51 7.90
CA ASP A 260 -29.36 -3.35 7.52
C ASP A 260 -30.25 -4.33 8.32
N GLN A 261 -29.82 -5.59 8.41
CA GLN A 261 -30.49 -6.62 9.23
C GLN A 261 -30.48 -6.28 10.73
N LEU A 262 -29.37 -5.74 11.25
CA LEU A 262 -29.28 -5.26 12.63
C LEU A 262 -30.23 -4.08 12.87
N THR A 263 -30.30 -3.13 11.94
CA THR A 263 -31.21 -1.99 12.04
C THR A 263 -32.66 -2.44 12.10
N GLN A 264 -33.04 -3.40 11.25
CA GLN A 264 -34.37 -4.00 11.29
C GLN A 264 -34.65 -4.73 12.61
N SER A 265 -33.65 -5.43 13.16
CA SER A 265 -33.76 -6.10 14.46
C SER A 265 -33.94 -5.11 15.60
N VAL A 266 -33.21 -3.99 15.60
CA VAL A 266 -33.34 -2.90 16.59
C VAL A 266 -34.75 -2.29 16.54
N VAL A 267 -35.30 -2.06 15.34
CA VAL A 267 -36.69 -1.59 15.19
C VAL A 267 -37.68 -2.59 15.77
N SER A 268 -37.54 -3.88 15.48
CA SER A 268 -38.42 -4.92 16.02
C SER A 268 -38.33 -5.02 17.55
N ILE A 269 -37.13 -4.91 18.13
CA ILE A 269 -36.96 -4.89 19.59
C ILE A 269 -37.63 -3.65 20.19
N SER A 270 -37.50 -2.49 19.55
CA SER A 270 -38.18 -1.27 19.99
C SER A 270 -39.70 -1.44 20.02
N GLU A 271 -40.28 -2.00 18.96
CA GLU A 271 -41.74 -2.26 18.87
C GLU A 271 -42.19 -3.24 19.96
N ASN A 272 -41.48 -4.36 20.12
CA ASN A 272 -41.77 -5.37 21.15
C ASN A 272 -41.66 -4.79 22.57
N THR A 273 -40.67 -3.91 22.81
CA THR A 273 -40.49 -3.22 24.09
C THR A 273 -41.67 -2.30 24.39
N GLN A 274 -42.15 -1.58 23.37
CA GLN A 274 -43.30 -0.68 23.49
C GLN A 274 -44.61 -1.44 23.72
N GLU A 275 -44.80 -2.57 23.05
CA GLU A 275 -45.93 -3.47 23.30
C GLU A 275 -45.89 -4.05 24.72
N THR A 276 -44.72 -4.52 25.16
CA THR A 276 -44.52 -5.04 26.52
C THR A 276 -44.82 -3.97 27.57
N SER A 277 -44.45 -2.71 27.32
CA SER A 277 -44.79 -1.58 28.19
C SER A 277 -46.29 -1.42 28.33
N ARG A 278 -47.04 -1.40 27.22
CA ARG A 278 -48.50 -1.27 27.25
C ARG A 278 -49.17 -2.42 27.99
N ASN A 279 -48.70 -3.65 27.75
CA ASN A 279 -49.23 -4.85 28.43
C ASN A 279 -48.94 -4.81 29.93
N THR A 280 -47.77 -4.31 30.33
CA THR A 280 -47.40 -4.14 31.74
C THR A 280 -48.25 -3.05 32.41
N ASP A 281 -48.46 -1.91 31.75
CA ASP A 281 -49.33 -0.84 32.25
C ASP A 281 -50.78 -1.32 32.43
N GLN A 282 -51.29 -2.11 31.47
CA GLN A 282 -52.61 -2.73 31.58
C GLN A 282 -52.67 -3.70 32.78
N ALA A 283 -51.66 -4.55 32.95
CA ALA A 283 -51.59 -5.49 34.07
C ALA A 283 -51.54 -4.77 35.43
N VAL A 284 -50.85 -3.62 35.53
CA VAL A 284 -50.86 -2.78 36.73
C VAL A 284 -52.26 -2.23 37.00
N SER A 285 -52.96 -1.75 35.96
CA SER A 285 -54.33 -1.27 36.10
C SER A 285 -55.29 -2.38 36.56
N ASP A 286 -55.19 -3.57 35.97
CA ASP A 286 -56.02 -4.72 36.31
C ASP A 286 -55.75 -5.21 37.74
N ASN A 287 -54.47 -5.26 38.14
CA ASN A 287 -54.08 -5.62 39.51
C ASN A 287 -54.65 -4.63 40.54
N ARG A 288 -54.65 -3.33 40.23
CA ARG A 288 -55.28 -2.29 41.06
C ARG A 288 -56.80 -2.49 41.19
N LEU A 289 -57.49 -2.81 40.09
CA LEU A 289 -58.92 -3.12 40.11
C LEU A 289 -59.22 -4.38 40.95
N CYS A 290 -58.38 -5.41 40.85
CA CYS A 290 -58.48 -6.60 41.69
C CYS A 290 -58.34 -6.26 43.18
N LEU A 291 -57.36 -5.44 43.57
CA LEU A 291 -57.20 -4.98 44.95
C LEU A 291 -58.44 -4.23 45.48
N GLU A 292 -59.03 -3.36 44.65
CA GLU A 292 -60.27 -2.65 45.00
C GLU A 292 -61.43 -3.63 45.23
N ASN A 293 -61.62 -4.60 44.32
CA ASN A 293 -62.67 -5.62 44.44
C ASN A 293 -62.50 -6.51 45.68
N VAL A 294 -61.27 -6.88 46.04
CA VAL A 294 -61.01 -7.66 47.26
C VAL A 294 -61.30 -6.83 48.51
N ASN A 295 -60.97 -5.54 48.53
CA ASN A 295 -61.33 -4.66 49.64
C ASN A 295 -62.86 -4.54 49.82
N LEU A 296 -63.61 -4.39 48.73
CA LEU A 296 -65.08 -4.41 48.75
C LEU A 296 -65.64 -5.75 49.26
N THR A 297 -64.99 -6.86 48.88
CA THR A 297 -65.35 -8.20 49.35
C THR A 297 -65.11 -8.33 50.86
N GLN A 298 -63.96 -7.88 51.38
CA GLN A 298 -63.70 -7.86 52.82
C GLN A 298 -64.74 -7.02 53.59
N GLN A 299 -65.12 -5.85 53.06
CA GLN A 299 -66.15 -5.02 53.68
C GLN A 299 -67.51 -5.75 53.75
N SER A 300 -67.87 -6.45 52.67
CA SER A 300 -69.10 -7.25 52.58
C SER A 300 -69.09 -8.43 53.56
N ILE A 301 -67.95 -9.12 53.69
CA ILE A 301 -67.74 -10.22 54.66
C ILE A 301 -67.89 -9.72 56.09
N ARG A 302 -67.33 -8.54 56.44
CA ARG A 302 -67.50 -7.94 57.77
C ARG A 302 -68.97 -7.61 58.06
N GLY A 303 -69.69 -7.07 57.06
CA GLY A 303 -71.13 -6.82 57.15
C GLY A 303 -71.94 -8.11 57.36
N LEU A 304 -71.60 -9.18 56.63
CA LEU A 304 -72.21 -10.49 56.77
C LEU A 304 -71.95 -11.08 58.17
N SER A 305 -70.72 -10.97 58.67
CA SER A 305 -70.36 -11.40 60.02
C SER A 305 -71.23 -10.71 61.08
N GLY A 306 -71.40 -9.39 60.99
CA GLY A 306 -72.26 -8.62 61.88
C GLY A 306 -73.73 -9.05 61.81
N SER A 307 -74.21 -9.33 60.59
CA SER A 307 -75.60 -9.78 60.36
C SER A 307 -75.85 -11.18 60.95
N LEU A 308 -74.87 -12.09 60.83
CA LEU A 308 -74.92 -13.41 61.46
C LEU A 308 -74.89 -13.30 62.99
N VAL A 309 -74.02 -12.47 63.58
CA VAL A 309 -74.04 -12.27 65.04
C VAL A 309 -75.42 -11.76 65.49
N GLY A 310 -75.98 -10.76 64.80
CA GLY A 310 -77.29 -10.21 65.14
C GLY A 310 -78.45 -11.20 64.99
N ALA A 311 -78.45 -12.04 63.96
CA ALA A 311 -79.48 -13.07 63.80
C ALA A 311 -79.32 -14.21 64.84
N GLY A 312 -78.09 -14.53 65.28
CA GLY A 312 -77.83 -15.54 66.29
C GLY A 312 -78.45 -15.14 67.62
N THR A 313 -78.23 -13.89 68.05
CA THR A 313 -78.84 -13.33 69.26
C THR A 313 -80.37 -13.35 69.22
N LYS A 314 -80.98 -13.05 68.06
CA LYS A 314 -82.45 -13.10 67.91
C LYS A 314 -83.01 -14.51 68.05
N ILE A 315 -82.31 -15.51 67.53
CA ILE A 315 -82.72 -16.91 67.63
C ILE A 315 -82.49 -17.45 69.05
N GLU A 316 -81.42 -17.06 69.71
CA GLU A 316 -81.21 -17.37 71.14
C GLU A 316 -82.35 -16.80 72.00
N THR A 317 -82.76 -15.55 71.75
CA THR A 317 -83.92 -14.94 72.44
C THR A 317 -85.22 -15.71 72.13
N LEU A 318 -85.40 -16.22 70.90
CA LEU A 318 -86.55 -17.06 70.57
C LEU A 318 -86.54 -18.37 71.36
N ALA A 319 -85.39 -19.05 71.46
CA ALA A 319 -85.23 -20.27 72.24
C ALA A 319 -85.51 -20.04 73.75
N GLU A 320 -85.09 -18.90 74.30
CA GLU A 320 -85.44 -18.48 75.67
C GLU A 320 -86.95 -18.26 75.85
N ASN A 321 -87.58 -17.54 74.91
CA ASN A 321 -89.03 -17.33 74.93
C ASN A 321 -89.80 -18.66 74.83
N CYS A 322 -89.37 -19.59 73.98
CA CYS A 322 -89.97 -20.92 73.89
C CYS A 322 -89.88 -21.68 75.23
N ARG A 323 -88.73 -21.64 75.92
CA ARG A 323 -88.58 -22.24 77.27
C ARG A 323 -89.52 -21.59 78.30
N ALA A 324 -89.67 -20.27 78.26
CA ALA A 324 -90.60 -19.57 79.14
C ALA A 324 -92.06 -19.96 78.88
N ILE A 325 -92.46 -20.08 77.60
CA ILE A 325 -93.81 -20.52 77.23
C ILE A 325 -94.03 -21.99 77.65
N SER A 326 -93.04 -22.87 77.47
CA SER A 326 -93.13 -24.28 77.90
C SER A 326 -93.49 -24.39 79.38
N ALA A 327 -92.82 -23.62 80.24
CA ALA A 327 -93.09 -23.60 81.67
C ALA A 327 -94.52 -23.14 82.00
N VAL A 328 -95.06 -22.18 81.25
CA VAL A 328 -96.46 -21.73 81.42
C VAL A 328 -97.44 -22.82 80.97
N VAL A 329 -97.17 -23.49 79.84
CA VAL A 329 -98.01 -24.56 79.31
C VAL A 329 -98.06 -25.75 80.25
N ASP A 330 -96.94 -26.13 80.87
CA ASP A 330 -96.87 -27.18 81.89
C ASP A 330 -97.77 -26.87 83.10
N VAL A 331 -97.81 -25.61 83.54
CA VAL A 331 -98.71 -25.16 84.62
C VAL A 331 -100.17 -25.28 84.19
N ILE A 332 -100.52 -24.88 82.96
CA ILE A 332 -101.89 -24.99 82.44
C ILE A 332 -102.29 -26.46 82.32
N GLN A 333 -101.40 -27.33 81.83
CA GLN A 333 -101.62 -28.76 81.71
C GLN A 333 -101.89 -29.39 83.10
N SER A 334 -101.09 -29.04 84.12
CA SER A 334 -101.31 -29.42 85.51
C SER A 334 -102.68 -28.95 86.03
N ILE A 335 -103.06 -27.69 85.75
CA ILE A 335 -104.38 -27.16 86.16
C ILE A 335 -105.51 -27.92 85.46
N ALA A 336 -105.36 -28.26 84.18
CA ALA A 336 -106.35 -29.03 83.43
C ALA A 336 -106.53 -30.44 84.00
N GLU A 337 -105.44 -31.14 84.35
CA GLU A 337 -105.51 -32.44 85.03
C GLU A 337 -106.20 -32.35 86.40
N GLN A 338 -105.82 -31.35 87.20
CA GLN A 338 -106.45 -31.10 88.51
C GLN A 338 -107.94 -30.81 88.35
N THR A 339 -108.31 -30.00 87.37
CA THR A 339 -109.71 -29.66 87.07
C THR A 339 -110.50 -30.89 86.59
N ASN A 340 -109.89 -31.75 85.77
CA ASN A 340 -110.47 -33.01 85.32
C ASN A 340 -110.73 -33.97 86.50
N LEU A 341 -109.79 -34.07 87.45
CA LEU A 341 -109.95 -34.86 88.68
C LEU A 341 -111.03 -34.29 89.61
N LEU A 342 -111.07 -32.96 89.79
CA LEU A 342 -112.11 -32.29 90.56
C LEU A 342 -113.50 -32.50 89.94
N ALA A 343 -113.61 -32.37 88.62
CA ALA A 343 -114.84 -32.60 87.87
C ALA A 343 -115.29 -34.07 87.95
N LEU A 344 -114.35 -35.03 87.88
CA LEU A 344 -114.64 -36.45 88.09
C LEU A 344 -115.22 -36.71 89.50
N ASN A 345 -114.61 -36.15 90.54
CA ASN A 345 -115.10 -36.27 91.90
C ASN A 345 -116.50 -35.65 92.07
N ALA A 346 -116.74 -34.50 91.43
CA ALA A 346 -118.05 -33.85 91.42
C ALA A 346 -119.12 -34.68 90.68
N ALA A 347 -118.77 -35.30 89.55
CA ALA A 347 -119.67 -36.18 88.79
C ALA A 347 -120.03 -37.44 89.59
N ILE A 348 -119.07 -38.03 90.32
CA ILE A 348 -119.31 -39.16 91.23
C ILE A 348 -120.28 -38.76 92.34
N GLU A 349 -120.07 -37.62 92.99
CA GLU A 349 -120.94 -37.17 94.09
C GLU A 349 -122.34 -36.76 93.59
N ALA A 350 -122.44 -36.18 92.39
CA ALA A 350 -123.71 -35.88 91.73
C ALA A 350 -124.50 -37.15 91.38
N ALA A 351 -123.83 -38.21 90.91
CA ALA A 351 -124.46 -39.52 90.69
C ALA A 351 -124.94 -40.16 92.02
N ARG A 352 -124.21 -39.92 93.12
CA ARG A 352 -124.55 -40.39 94.47
C ARG A 352 -125.80 -39.73 95.05
N ALA A 353 -126.10 -38.48 94.66
CA ALA A 353 -127.27 -37.72 95.07
C ALA A 353 -128.57 -38.07 94.31
N GLY A 354 -128.53 -38.97 93.32
CA GLY A 354 -129.71 -39.43 92.56
C GLY A 354 -130.39 -38.32 91.73
N GLU A 355 -131.72 -38.28 91.70
CA GLU A 355 -132.49 -37.30 90.89
C GLU A 355 -132.21 -35.84 91.27
N GLN A 356 -131.84 -35.54 92.53
CA GLN A 356 -131.49 -34.19 92.98
C GLN A 356 -130.13 -33.70 92.43
N GLY A 357 -129.27 -34.62 92.00
CA GLY A 357 -127.92 -34.35 91.49
C GLY A 357 -127.82 -34.18 89.98
N ARG A 358 -128.90 -34.42 89.21
CA ARG A 358 -128.86 -34.43 87.73
C ARG A 358 -128.30 -33.15 87.10
N GLY A 359 -128.70 -31.98 87.60
CA GLY A 359 -128.20 -30.70 87.10
C GLY A 359 -126.70 -30.51 87.36
N PHE A 360 -126.21 -30.95 88.52
CA PHE A 360 -124.79 -30.92 88.88
C PHE A 360 -123.96 -31.93 88.09
N ALA A 361 -124.51 -33.12 87.79
CA ALA A 361 -123.84 -34.13 86.98
C ALA A 361 -123.55 -33.62 85.56
N VAL A 362 -124.50 -32.93 84.92
CA VAL A 362 -124.31 -32.34 83.58
C VAL A 362 -123.22 -31.28 83.60
N VAL A 363 -123.19 -30.40 84.62
CA VAL A 363 -122.13 -29.39 84.75
C VAL A 363 -120.77 -30.04 85.01
N ALA A 364 -120.71 -31.07 85.84
CA ALA A 364 -119.47 -31.78 86.13
C ALA A 364 -118.91 -32.49 84.88
N ASP A 365 -119.76 -33.14 84.08
CA ASP A 365 -119.35 -33.75 82.80
C ASP A 365 -118.88 -32.71 81.77
N GLU A 366 -119.54 -31.53 81.70
CA GLU A 366 -119.12 -30.44 80.81
C GLU A 366 -117.77 -29.84 81.25
N VAL A 367 -117.55 -29.64 82.55
CA VAL A 367 -116.26 -29.19 83.10
C VAL A 367 -115.18 -30.24 82.84
N ARG A 368 -115.50 -31.53 82.96
CA ARG A 368 -114.57 -32.63 82.65
C ARG A 368 -114.19 -32.64 81.17
N ALA A 369 -115.17 -32.50 80.28
CA ALA A 369 -114.94 -32.41 78.83
C ALA A 369 -114.08 -31.18 78.47
N LEU A 370 -114.34 -30.03 79.11
CA LEU A 370 -113.54 -28.82 78.92
C LEU A 370 -112.11 -29.01 79.41
N ALA A 371 -111.92 -29.59 80.61
CA ALA A 371 -110.61 -29.87 81.17
C ALA A 371 -109.80 -30.86 80.30
N SER A 372 -110.43 -31.91 79.76
CA SER A 372 -109.80 -32.82 78.80
C SER A 372 -109.39 -32.09 77.51
N ARG A 373 -110.26 -31.24 76.95
CA ARG A 373 -109.92 -30.44 75.76
C ARG A 373 -108.78 -29.46 76.03
N THR A 374 -108.74 -28.84 77.22
CA THR A 374 -107.63 -27.98 77.63
C THR A 374 -106.33 -28.77 77.72
N TYR A 375 -106.37 -29.97 78.33
CA TYR A 375 -105.21 -30.86 78.43
C TYR A 375 -104.66 -31.24 77.05
N ASP A 376 -105.52 -31.72 76.15
CA ASP A 376 -105.13 -32.09 74.79
C ASP A 376 -104.56 -30.88 74.02
N SER A 377 -105.16 -29.70 74.17
CA SER A 377 -104.65 -28.46 73.55
C SER A 377 -103.29 -28.06 74.11
N THR A 378 -103.08 -28.14 75.42
CA THR A 378 -101.76 -27.86 76.04
C THR A 378 -100.70 -28.84 75.58
N LYS A 379 -101.06 -30.12 75.38
CA LYS A 379 -100.14 -31.13 74.85
C LYS A 379 -99.74 -30.83 73.41
N GLU A 380 -100.68 -30.41 72.56
CA GLU A 380 -100.38 -29.95 71.20
C GLU A 380 -99.47 -28.72 71.19
N ILE A 381 -99.76 -27.72 72.03
CA ILE A 381 -98.92 -26.52 72.18
C ILE A 381 -97.51 -26.92 72.65
N ASN A 382 -97.38 -27.83 73.61
CA ASN A 382 -96.08 -28.29 74.09
C ASN A 382 -95.26 -28.95 72.97
N ASN A 383 -95.89 -29.81 72.15
CA ASN A 383 -95.23 -30.39 70.98
C ASN A 383 -94.74 -29.32 69.98
N LEU A 384 -95.54 -28.27 69.75
CA LEU A 384 -95.12 -27.14 68.90
C LEU A 384 -93.93 -26.38 69.50
N ILE A 385 -93.90 -26.18 70.81
CA ILE A 385 -92.78 -25.52 71.51
C ILE A 385 -91.50 -26.34 71.42
N VAL A 386 -91.58 -27.66 71.63
CA VAL A 386 -90.42 -28.56 71.48
C VAL A 386 -89.85 -28.49 70.06
N ASN A 387 -90.72 -28.50 69.05
CA ASN A 387 -90.30 -28.35 67.65
C ASN A 387 -89.66 -26.97 67.38
N LEU A 388 -90.21 -25.89 67.93
CA LEU A 388 -89.64 -24.54 67.82
C LEU A 388 -88.27 -24.43 68.53
N GLN A 389 -88.11 -25.09 69.68
CA GLN A 389 -86.85 -25.10 70.41
C GLN A 389 -85.78 -25.87 69.63
N SER A 390 -86.10 -27.08 69.16
CA SER A 390 -85.20 -27.87 68.30
C SER A 390 -84.81 -27.09 67.04
N GLY A 391 -85.77 -26.46 66.37
CA GLY A 391 -85.50 -25.66 65.18
C GLY A 391 -84.64 -24.42 65.46
N SER A 392 -84.76 -23.83 66.66
CA SER A 392 -83.92 -22.70 67.09
C SER A 392 -82.48 -23.16 67.36
N GLU A 393 -82.29 -24.32 68.01
CA GLU A 393 -80.97 -24.91 68.25
C GLU A 393 -80.26 -25.27 66.94
N ASP A 394 -80.97 -25.90 65.99
CA ASP A 394 -80.44 -26.20 64.66
C ASP A 394 -80.02 -24.93 63.91
N ALA A 395 -80.82 -23.87 64.01
CA ALA A 395 -80.51 -22.59 63.39
C ALA A 395 -79.26 -21.94 64.02
N VAL A 396 -79.10 -21.96 65.35
CA VAL A 396 -77.87 -21.49 66.02
C VAL A 396 -76.65 -22.30 65.59
N GLY A 397 -76.78 -23.62 65.46
CA GLY A 397 -75.72 -24.49 64.95
C GLY A 397 -75.30 -24.13 63.51
N ALA A 398 -76.27 -23.94 62.61
CA ALA A 398 -76.02 -23.50 61.24
C ALA A 398 -75.35 -22.13 61.19
N MET A 399 -75.76 -21.20 62.05
CA MET A 399 -75.19 -19.86 62.14
C MET A 399 -73.74 -19.88 62.63
N THR A 400 -73.41 -20.73 63.61
CA THR A 400 -72.03 -20.94 64.07
C THR A 400 -71.16 -21.49 62.94
N GLY A 401 -71.67 -22.44 62.16
CA GLY A 401 -71.00 -22.94 60.96
C GLY A 401 -70.75 -21.85 59.91
N CYS A 402 -71.74 -20.97 59.67
CA CYS A 402 -71.59 -19.82 58.79
C CYS A 402 -70.51 -18.83 59.29
N GLN A 403 -70.44 -18.57 60.60
CA GLN A 403 -69.39 -17.72 61.18
C GLN A 403 -67.98 -18.29 60.95
N HIS A 404 -67.81 -19.61 61.04
CA HIS A 404 -66.52 -20.24 60.73
C HIS A 404 -66.12 -20.01 59.26
N LYS A 405 -67.06 -20.23 58.33
CA LYS A 405 -66.83 -20.00 56.89
C LYS A 405 -66.51 -18.54 56.57
N VAL A 406 -67.18 -17.59 57.23
CA VAL A 406 -66.89 -16.16 57.13
C VAL A 406 -65.44 -15.85 57.53
N LYS A 407 -64.96 -16.38 58.67
CA LYS A 407 -63.56 -16.21 59.11
C LYS A 407 -62.56 -16.81 58.13
N GLU A 408 -62.85 -17.99 57.58
CA GLU A 408 -61.99 -18.58 56.54
C GLU A 408 -61.94 -17.71 55.29
N THR A 409 -63.07 -17.16 54.87
CA THR A 409 -63.17 -16.30 53.68
C THR A 409 -62.43 -14.97 53.88
N GLU A 410 -62.47 -14.41 55.09
CA GLU A 410 -61.66 -13.26 55.49
C GLU A 410 -60.16 -13.57 55.39
N ARG A 411 -59.72 -14.73 55.91
CA ARG A 411 -58.32 -15.18 55.80
C ARG A 411 -57.88 -15.30 54.34
N TYR A 412 -58.67 -15.96 53.49
CA TYR A 412 -58.36 -16.09 52.07
C TYR A 412 -58.27 -14.73 51.37
N SER A 413 -59.17 -13.80 51.72
CA SER A 413 -59.16 -12.45 51.13
C SER A 413 -57.88 -11.68 51.51
N THR A 414 -57.39 -11.81 52.74
CA THR A 414 -56.10 -11.23 53.15
C THR A 414 -54.93 -11.83 52.39
N GLU A 415 -54.91 -13.15 52.19
CA GLU A 415 -53.89 -13.85 51.41
C GLU A 415 -53.87 -13.37 49.94
N VAL A 416 -55.04 -13.13 49.35
CA VAL A 416 -55.13 -12.56 47.99
C VAL A 416 -54.54 -11.15 47.92
N VAL A 417 -54.78 -10.29 48.92
CA VAL A 417 -54.19 -8.93 48.96
C VAL A 417 -52.66 -9.00 48.96
N GLU A 418 -52.08 -9.91 49.76
CA GLU A 418 -50.62 -10.10 49.81
C GLU A 418 -50.07 -10.53 48.44
N ARG A 419 -50.72 -11.50 47.77
CA ARG A 419 -50.32 -11.95 46.43
C ARG A 419 -50.43 -10.85 45.37
N LEU A 420 -51.49 -10.05 45.40
CA LEU A 420 -51.64 -8.92 44.47
C LEU A 420 -50.58 -7.83 44.73
N SER A 421 -50.15 -7.65 45.97
CA SER A 421 -49.02 -6.76 46.30
C SER A 421 -47.71 -7.28 45.74
N GLU A 422 -47.42 -8.58 45.87
CA GLU A 422 -46.24 -9.22 45.26
C GLU A 422 -46.23 -9.06 43.73
N ILE A 423 -47.39 -9.25 43.09
CA ILE A 423 -47.56 -9.03 41.64
C ILE A 423 -47.25 -7.57 41.27
N ASN A 424 -47.70 -6.60 42.06
CA ASN A 424 -47.44 -5.18 41.80
C ASN A 424 -45.93 -4.88 41.81
N THR A 425 -45.20 -5.37 42.81
CA THR A 425 -43.74 -5.23 42.88
C THR A 425 -43.04 -5.91 41.70
N GLY A 426 -43.53 -7.07 41.26
CA GLY A 426 -43.03 -7.73 40.05
C GLY A 426 -43.22 -6.89 38.78
N LEU A 427 -44.39 -6.27 38.62
CA LEU A 427 -44.69 -5.39 37.49
C LEU A 427 -43.84 -4.11 37.49
N GLU A 428 -43.57 -3.53 38.65
CA GLU A 428 -42.63 -2.39 38.79
C GLU A 428 -41.21 -2.78 38.32
N GLY A 429 -40.75 -3.99 38.67
CA GLY A 429 -39.48 -4.53 38.18
C GLY A 429 -39.45 -4.71 36.66
N VAL A 430 -40.55 -5.22 36.08
CA VAL A 430 -40.69 -5.34 34.60
C VAL A 430 -40.60 -3.97 33.94
N ASN A 431 -41.28 -2.96 34.47
CA ASN A 431 -41.23 -1.60 33.93
C ASN A 431 -39.81 -1.01 33.98
N GLY A 432 -39.06 -1.29 35.06
CA GLY A 432 -37.65 -0.94 35.16
C GLY A 432 -36.79 -1.58 34.06
N MET A 433 -37.00 -2.86 33.76
CA MET A 433 -36.29 -3.55 32.67
C MET A 433 -36.64 -2.96 31.30
N ILE A 434 -37.91 -2.61 31.07
CA ILE A 434 -38.36 -1.99 29.82
C ILE A 434 -37.61 -0.67 29.56
N GLN A 435 -37.43 0.17 30.58
CA GLN A 435 -36.65 1.41 30.47
C GLN A 435 -35.19 1.15 30.12
N GLN A 436 -34.56 0.12 30.70
CA GLN A 436 -33.19 -0.27 30.38
C GLN A 436 -33.06 -0.79 28.93
N ILE A 437 -34.03 -1.60 28.48
CA ILE A 437 -34.06 -2.09 27.10
C ILE A 437 -34.23 -0.92 26.13
N ALA A 438 -35.11 0.03 26.42
CA ALA A 438 -35.30 1.22 25.59
C ALA A 438 -34.00 2.03 25.43
N ALA A 439 -33.28 2.27 26.52
CA ALA A 439 -31.97 2.94 26.48
C ALA A 439 -30.94 2.16 25.64
N ALA A 440 -30.88 0.83 25.80
CA ALA A 440 -29.98 -0.02 25.02
C ALA A 440 -30.33 -0.03 23.52
N VAL A 441 -31.61 0.04 23.17
CA VAL A 441 -32.10 0.15 21.79
C VAL A 441 -31.67 1.48 21.16
N GLU A 442 -31.78 2.59 21.89
CA GLU A 442 -31.30 3.90 21.40
C GLU A 442 -29.79 3.90 21.15
N GLU A 443 -29.01 3.33 22.06
CA GLU A 443 -27.56 3.18 21.92
C GLU A 443 -27.19 2.29 20.73
N GLN A 444 -27.83 1.11 20.60
CA GLN A 444 -27.62 0.23 19.45
C GLN A 444 -27.99 0.90 18.12
N SER A 445 -29.04 1.72 18.09
CA SER A 445 -29.43 2.47 16.89
C SER A 445 -28.34 3.47 16.49
N ALA A 446 -27.77 4.19 17.46
CA ALA A 446 -26.66 5.11 17.20
C ALA A 446 -25.41 4.37 16.69
N VAL A 447 -24.98 3.30 17.38
CA VAL A 447 -23.81 2.51 16.97
C VAL A 447 -24.00 1.90 15.59
N SER A 448 -25.20 1.40 15.26
CA SER A 448 -25.48 0.82 13.93
C SER A 448 -25.34 1.86 12.82
N ARG A 449 -25.77 3.11 13.04
CA ARG A 449 -25.57 4.21 12.09
C ARG A 449 -24.08 4.53 11.89
N ASP A 450 -23.33 4.65 12.98
CA ASP A 450 -21.90 4.95 12.92
C ASP A 450 -21.11 3.85 12.20
N VAL A 451 -21.45 2.59 12.44
CA VAL A 451 -20.83 1.45 11.73
C VAL A 451 -21.18 1.48 10.24
N ALA A 452 -22.44 1.76 9.88
CA ALA A 452 -22.85 1.87 8.48
C ALA A 452 -22.11 3.02 7.74
N GLU A 453 -21.91 4.17 8.40
CA GLU A 453 -21.13 5.28 7.85
C GLU A 453 -19.66 4.90 7.65
N ASN A 454 -19.04 4.27 8.66
CA ASN A 454 -17.65 3.81 8.56
C ASN A 454 -17.46 2.78 7.44
N VAL A 455 -18.43 1.89 7.22
CA VAL A 455 -18.41 0.92 6.12
C VAL A 455 -18.44 1.63 4.76
N ASN A 456 -19.23 2.70 4.63
CA ASN A 456 -19.23 3.52 3.41
C ASN A 456 -17.87 4.21 3.19
N HIS A 457 -17.26 4.77 4.24
CA HIS A 457 -15.91 5.34 4.14
C HIS A 457 -14.85 4.32 3.73
N ILE A 458 -14.91 3.09 4.25
CA ILE A 458 -14.00 2.00 3.85
C ILE A 458 -14.22 1.61 2.39
N LYS A 459 -15.48 1.52 1.96
CA LYS A 459 -15.84 1.22 0.56
C LYS A 459 -15.27 2.27 -0.40
N GLN A 460 -15.42 3.56 -0.06
CA GLN A 460 -14.89 4.66 -0.87
C GLN A 460 -13.36 4.68 -0.90
N ALA A 461 -12.71 4.53 0.26
CA ALA A 461 -11.24 4.43 0.33
C ALA A 461 -10.71 3.24 -0.49
N SER A 462 -11.44 2.11 -0.51
CA SER A 462 -11.08 0.95 -1.32
C SER A 462 -11.25 1.22 -2.83
N GLN A 463 -12.27 1.99 -3.23
CA GLN A 463 -12.41 2.44 -4.62
C GLN A 463 -11.24 3.33 -5.03
N ASP A 464 -10.84 4.29 -4.19
CA ASP A 464 -9.70 5.18 -4.44
C ASP A 464 -8.39 4.38 -4.58
N VAL A 465 -8.14 3.41 -3.69
CA VAL A 465 -6.97 2.51 -3.79
C VAL A 465 -6.99 1.70 -5.09
N THR A 466 -8.16 1.24 -5.55
CA THR A 466 -8.28 0.52 -6.82
C THR A 466 -7.92 1.43 -7.99
N SER A 467 -8.43 2.67 -8.00
CA SER A 467 -8.09 3.67 -9.03
C SER A 467 -6.58 3.98 -9.04
N HIS A 468 -6.00 4.28 -7.87
CA HIS A 468 -4.58 4.58 -7.76
C HIS A 468 -3.68 3.40 -8.12
N SER A 469 -4.10 2.17 -7.81
CA SER A 469 -3.37 0.96 -8.21
C SER A 469 -3.38 0.80 -9.74
N SER A 470 -4.50 1.12 -10.39
CA SER A 470 -4.60 1.14 -11.86
C SER A 470 -3.69 2.20 -12.49
N ASP A 471 -3.69 3.42 -11.96
CA ASP A 471 -2.77 4.49 -12.41
C ASP A 471 -1.31 4.08 -12.20
N GLY A 472 -1.00 3.48 -11.05
CA GLY A 472 0.33 2.95 -10.75
C GLY A 472 0.78 1.86 -11.73
N LEU A 473 -0.13 1.02 -12.23
CA LEU A 473 0.19 0.04 -13.27
C LEU A 473 0.50 0.70 -14.62
N HIS A 474 -0.17 1.79 -14.96
CA HIS A 474 0.17 2.57 -16.17
C HIS A 474 1.57 3.19 -16.08
N GLU A 475 1.94 3.75 -14.93
CA GLU A 475 3.29 4.30 -14.71
C GLU A 475 4.36 3.21 -14.73
N VAL A 476 4.08 2.03 -14.19
CA VAL A 476 4.96 0.85 -14.29
C VAL A 476 5.18 0.46 -15.74
N GLN A 477 4.13 0.38 -16.57
CA GLN A 477 4.27 0.06 -18.00
C GLN A 477 5.14 1.08 -18.74
N ARG A 478 5.00 2.36 -18.40
CA ARG A 478 5.84 3.43 -18.95
C ARG A 478 7.30 3.28 -18.52
N ALA A 479 7.54 2.93 -17.26
CA ALA A 479 8.88 2.67 -16.75
C ALA A 479 9.52 1.44 -17.44
N GLU A 480 8.76 0.36 -17.68
CA GLU A 480 9.22 -0.80 -18.45
C GLU A 480 9.66 -0.42 -19.86
N GLN A 481 8.90 0.44 -20.55
CA GLN A 481 9.26 0.94 -21.88
C GLN A 481 10.56 1.76 -21.85
N LEU A 482 10.71 2.68 -20.90
CA LEU A 482 11.91 3.51 -20.74
C LEU A 482 13.14 2.66 -20.45
N VAL A 483 13.00 1.66 -19.56
CA VAL A 483 14.06 0.71 -19.23
C VAL A 483 14.47 -0.10 -20.46
N SER A 484 13.51 -0.59 -21.24
CA SER A 484 13.77 -1.31 -22.48
C SER A 484 14.50 -0.44 -23.51
N GLU A 485 14.10 0.83 -23.66
CA GLU A 485 14.77 1.77 -24.57
C GLU A 485 16.21 2.05 -24.13
N LEU A 486 16.43 2.28 -22.83
CA LEU A 486 17.76 2.53 -22.29
C LEU A 486 18.67 1.30 -22.43
N ASN A 487 18.12 0.11 -22.17
CA ASN A 487 18.85 -1.15 -22.36
C ASN A 487 19.25 -1.34 -23.82
N GLY A 488 18.35 -1.04 -24.76
CA GLY A 488 18.64 -1.05 -26.19
C GLY A 488 19.78 -0.11 -26.59
N LYS A 489 19.83 1.10 -26.02
CA LYS A 489 20.93 2.07 -26.23
C LYS A 489 22.25 1.57 -25.63
N LEU A 490 22.22 0.95 -24.45
CA LEU A 490 23.41 0.44 -23.76
C LEU A 490 23.94 -0.88 -24.35
N ALA A 491 23.09 -1.67 -25.01
CA ALA A 491 23.49 -2.92 -25.68
C ALA A 491 24.53 -2.69 -26.79
N GLY A 492 24.55 -1.51 -27.39
CA GLY A 492 25.55 -1.11 -28.37
C GLY A 492 26.98 -0.97 -27.81
N PHE A 493 27.13 -0.82 -26.49
CA PHE A 493 28.43 -0.66 -25.86
C PHE A 493 29.01 -2.00 -25.42
N ARG A 494 30.14 -2.38 -26.01
CA ARG A 494 31.02 -3.45 -25.51
C ARG A 494 31.96 -2.84 -24.49
N VAL A 495 31.97 -3.45 -23.31
CA VAL A 495 32.81 -3.10 -22.17
C VAL A 495 33.56 -4.36 -21.74
N GLY A 496 34.79 -4.21 -21.23
CA GLY A 496 35.69 -5.32 -20.93
C GLY A 496 35.36 -6.09 -19.67
#